data_AF-A0A1Y3NNU5-F1
#
_entry.id   AF-A0A1Y3NNU5-F1
#
_cell.length_a   1.000
_cell.length_b   1.000
_cell.length_c   1.000
_cell.angle_alpha   90.00
_cell.angle_beta   90.00
_cell.angle_gamma   90.00
#
_symmetry.space_group_name_H-M   'P 1'
#
loop_
_entity.id
_entity.type
_entity.pdbx_description
1 polymer ?
#
loop_
_entity_poly.entity_id
_entity_poly.type
_entity_poly.pdbx_seq_one_letter_code
_entity_poly.pdbx_strand_id
1 'polypeptide(L)'
;NYLDINSHLNLKDIKNTEYIYSTIADVKTKSFYTFEQCIFDSLSIYAGLTASLSSKAIFKNCTITNSYFHKGFIDLDSLGEFTGFYVNVTNSIFKNNRSYNGVIVNSQDISSTSSANLNFMDSIFENNTAINYGGIVYSNNLNTNRFVNFENCEFINNNAFLGDISFCLTKESEPQFSNKDDLRKIKGNFVTNPTEIRISSDSVKSVSLFSGDTLNEKINCNLFDDYGNICKLNSDVSLLTHDELIFFNIGIIDSYKAEVVGQFVSYCWKNNCTFPSIKVVGEPGNYKLGLTLFTFGPFDKFLENSVYVNLTIKPCAEEEGYIHQITEKTKFKSCYFPTCNPGCNSGECININTCNCANTPYTGLYCNEYYIVERNNIIDWIVI
;
A
#
# COMPACT_ATOMS: atom_id res chain seq x y z
N ASN A 1 -30.26 -21.61 -31.24
CA ASN A 1 -30.93 -20.73 -30.26
C ASN A 1 -30.09 -19.49 -30.07
N TYR A 2 -30.40 -18.43 -30.82
CA TYR A 2 -29.81 -17.11 -30.62
C TYR A 2 -30.53 -16.45 -29.45
N LEU A 3 -29.80 -16.15 -28.38
CA LEU A 3 -30.29 -15.32 -27.29
C LEU A 3 -29.75 -13.90 -27.56
N ASP A 4 -30.65 -13.02 -27.99
CA ASP A 4 -30.39 -11.60 -28.14
C ASP A 4 -30.67 -10.93 -26.79
N ILE A 5 -29.62 -10.53 -26.08
CA ILE A 5 -29.71 -9.77 -24.82
C ILE A 5 -29.16 -8.37 -25.10
N ASN A 6 -30.01 -7.51 -25.63
CA ASN A 6 -29.80 -6.07 -25.63
C ASN A 6 -30.40 -5.47 -24.36
N SER A 7 -29.58 -5.29 -23.33
CA SER A 7 -29.93 -4.46 -22.18
C SER A 7 -28.84 -3.42 -21.95
N HIS A 8 -29.13 -2.18 -22.35
CA HIS A 8 -28.31 -1.02 -22.01
C HIS A 8 -28.46 -0.69 -20.52
N LEU A 9 -27.59 -1.26 -19.69
CA LEU A 9 -27.46 -0.89 -18.29
C LEU A 9 -26.49 0.29 -18.16
N ASN A 10 -27.01 1.40 -17.63
CA ASN A 10 -26.26 2.62 -17.39
C ASN A 10 -25.44 2.45 -16.10
N LEU A 11 -24.10 2.38 -16.22
CA LEU A 11 -23.14 1.95 -15.19
C LEU A 11 -23.01 2.87 -13.96
N LYS A 12 -23.87 3.87 -13.75
CA LYS A 12 -23.74 4.82 -12.62
C LYS A 12 -24.43 4.39 -11.31
N ASP A 13 -25.28 3.36 -11.33
CA ASP A 13 -26.11 3.01 -10.16
C ASP A 13 -25.90 1.59 -9.60
N ILE A 14 -24.88 0.83 -10.03
CA ILE A 14 -24.66 -0.53 -9.53
C ILE A 14 -23.83 -0.50 -8.23
N LYS A 15 -24.51 -0.18 -7.12
CA LYS A 15 -24.09 -0.61 -5.79
C LYS A 15 -24.92 -1.85 -5.42
N ASN A 16 -24.31 -3.03 -5.43
CA ASN A 16 -24.82 -4.29 -4.86
C ASN A 16 -25.89 -5.11 -5.62
N THR A 17 -25.92 -5.14 -6.96
CA THR A 17 -26.58 -6.27 -7.65
C THR A 17 -25.56 -7.35 -7.94
N GLU A 18 -25.80 -8.58 -7.44
CA GLU A 18 -25.06 -9.79 -7.85
C GLU A 18 -24.90 -9.78 -9.37
N TYR A 19 -23.65 -9.73 -9.85
CA TYR A 19 -23.40 -9.94 -11.26
C TYR A 19 -23.91 -11.34 -11.60
N ILE A 20 -25.00 -11.42 -12.35
CA ILE A 20 -25.48 -12.69 -12.91
C ILE A 20 -24.30 -13.28 -13.68
N TYR A 21 -23.83 -14.46 -13.27
CA TYR A 21 -22.74 -15.21 -13.89
C TYR A 21 -23.01 -15.42 -15.39
N SER A 22 -22.60 -14.44 -16.19
CA SER A 22 -22.85 -14.35 -17.62
C SER A 22 -21.52 -14.44 -18.34
N THR A 23 -21.50 -15.25 -19.39
CA THR A 23 -20.30 -15.48 -20.21
C THR A 23 -20.67 -15.52 -21.69
N ILE A 24 -19.71 -15.25 -22.58
CA ILE A 24 -19.90 -15.49 -24.02
C ILE A 24 -20.02 -17.00 -24.25
N ALA A 25 -19.17 -17.78 -23.57
CA ALA A 25 -19.25 -19.23 -23.57
C ALA A 25 -18.83 -19.82 -22.23
N ASP A 26 -19.68 -20.69 -21.71
CA ASP A 26 -19.39 -21.57 -20.60
C ASP A 26 -18.88 -22.90 -21.14
N VAL A 27 -17.55 -23.02 -21.20
CA VAL A 27 -16.87 -24.12 -21.85
C VAL A 27 -16.84 -25.32 -20.89
N LYS A 28 -17.81 -26.22 -21.01
CA LYS A 28 -17.96 -27.44 -20.18
C LYS A 28 -16.84 -28.46 -20.35
N THR A 29 -16.74 -29.41 -19.42
CA THR A 29 -15.66 -30.39 -19.36
C THR A 29 -15.56 -31.16 -20.68
N LYS A 30 -14.36 -31.28 -21.23
CA LYS A 30 -14.08 -31.96 -22.52
C LYS A 30 -14.86 -31.40 -23.73
N SER A 31 -15.32 -30.15 -23.67
CA SER A 31 -15.97 -29.49 -24.80
C SER A 31 -14.97 -28.71 -25.67
N PHE A 32 -15.37 -28.48 -26.92
CA PHE A 32 -14.58 -27.77 -27.92
C PHE A 32 -15.45 -26.71 -28.60
N TYR A 33 -15.04 -25.44 -28.54
CA TYR A 33 -15.71 -24.33 -29.21
C TYR A 33 -14.75 -23.63 -30.18
N THR A 34 -15.28 -23.24 -31.33
CA THR A 34 -14.57 -22.45 -32.33
C THR A 34 -15.43 -21.26 -32.73
N PHE A 35 -14.86 -20.07 -32.60
CA PHE A 35 -15.44 -18.80 -33.01
C PHE A 35 -14.56 -18.25 -34.15
N GLU A 36 -15.13 -18.13 -35.34
CA GLU A 36 -14.42 -17.58 -36.50
C GLU A 36 -15.22 -16.41 -37.05
N GLN A 37 -14.55 -15.27 -37.28
CA GLN A 37 -15.16 -14.06 -37.85
C GLN A 37 -16.34 -13.52 -37.01
N CYS A 38 -16.30 -13.74 -35.68
CA CYS A 38 -17.33 -13.26 -34.78
C CYS A 38 -17.05 -11.81 -34.33
N ILE A 39 -18.13 -11.06 -34.09
CA ILE A 39 -18.07 -9.73 -33.49
C ILE A 39 -18.84 -9.79 -32.16
N PHE A 40 -18.16 -9.45 -31.07
CA PHE A 40 -18.72 -9.32 -29.74
C PHE A 40 -18.60 -7.85 -29.33
N ASP A 41 -19.71 -7.13 -29.23
CA ASP A 41 -19.70 -5.71 -28.95
C ASP A 41 -20.65 -5.35 -27.81
N SER A 42 -20.26 -4.35 -27.02
CA SER A 42 -21.11 -3.73 -26.00
C SER A 42 -21.63 -4.73 -24.94
N LEU A 43 -20.85 -5.75 -24.61
CA LEU A 43 -21.19 -6.73 -23.57
C LEU A 43 -20.91 -6.16 -22.18
N SER A 44 -21.73 -6.51 -21.19
CA SER A 44 -21.44 -6.24 -19.78
C SER A 44 -21.69 -7.52 -18.98
N ILE A 45 -20.65 -8.34 -18.85
CA ILE A 45 -20.76 -9.73 -18.38
C ILE A 45 -19.68 -10.06 -17.34
N TYR A 46 -19.82 -11.22 -16.69
CA TYR A 46 -18.87 -11.64 -15.65
C TYR A 46 -17.49 -11.95 -16.22
N ALA A 47 -17.41 -12.80 -17.26
CA ALA A 47 -16.18 -13.11 -17.98
C ALA A 47 -16.49 -13.39 -19.44
N GLY A 48 -15.52 -13.27 -20.34
CA GLY A 48 -15.70 -13.73 -21.73
C GLY A 48 -15.89 -15.24 -21.79
N LEU A 49 -14.95 -15.97 -21.18
CA LEU A 49 -14.90 -17.42 -21.15
C LEU A 49 -14.71 -17.89 -19.72
N THR A 50 -15.54 -18.86 -19.30
CA THR A 50 -15.24 -19.71 -18.16
C THR A 50 -14.79 -21.07 -18.68
N ALA A 51 -13.66 -21.51 -18.15
CA ALA A 51 -13.07 -22.78 -18.53
C ALA A 51 -13.49 -23.92 -17.60
N SER A 52 -13.30 -25.14 -18.06
CA SER A 52 -13.38 -26.32 -17.20
C SER A 52 -12.38 -27.39 -17.67
N LEU A 53 -12.32 -28.49 -16.93
CA LEU A 53 -11.42 -29.61 -17.16
C LEU A 53 -11.32 -30.05 -18.64
N SER A 54 -10.10 -30.11 -19.17
CA SER A 54 -9.79 -30.64 -20.51
C SER A 54 -10.57 -29.98 -21.65
N SER A 55 -10.95 -28.71 -21.51
CA SER A 55 -11.76 -28.03 -22.51
C SER A 55 -10.95 -27.11 -23.41
N LYS A 56 -11.51 -26.75 -24.57
CA LYS A 56 -10.78 -26.03 -25.61
C LYS A 56 -11.64 -24.98 -26.31
N ALA A 57 -11.10 -23.77 -26.44
CA ALA A 57 -11.73 -22.67 -27.17
C ALA A 57 -10.75 -22.07 -28.19
N ILE A 58 -11.24 -21.82 -29.41
CA ILE A 58 -10.47 -21.19 -30.48
C ILE A 58 -11.21 -19.95 -30.98
N PHE A 59 -10.51 -18.82 -31.07
CA PHE A 59 -10.99 -17.58 -31.66
C PHE A 59 -10.10 -17.20 -32.83
N LYS A 60 -10.68 -17.00 -34.01
CA LYS A 60 -9.93 -16.54 -35.20
C LYS A 60 -10.64 -15.40 -35.89
N ASN A 61 -9.90 -14.35 -36.23
CA ASN A 61 -10.47 -13.20 -36.94
C ASN A 61 -11.65 -12.58 -36.19
N CYS A 62 -11.63 -12.63 -34.85
CA CYS A 62 -12.73 -12.12 -34.02
C CYS A 62 -12.45 -10.67 -33.60
N THR A 63 -13.52 -9.91 -33.38
CA THR A 63 -13.46 -8.55 -32.87
C THR A 63 -14.27 -8.45 -31.59
N ILE A 64 -13.63 -8.06 -30.49
CA ILE A 64 -14.22 -7.91 -29.16
C ILE A 64 -14.10 -6.43 -28.77
N THR A 65 -15.22 -5.71 -28.68
CA THR A 65 -15.21 -4.27 -28.51
C THR A 65 -16.19 -3.73 -27.48
N ASN A 66 -15.84 -2.56 -26.93
CA ASN A 66 -16.69 -1.74 -26.06
C ASN A 66 -17.35 -2.53 -24.91
N SER A 67 -16.70 -3.58 -24.45
CA SER A 67 -17.28 -4.53 -23.49
C SER A 67 -16.68 -4.35 -22.10
N TYR A 68 -17.46 -4.65 -21.07
CA TYR A 68 -17.03 -4.74 -19.70
C TYR A 68 -17.03 -6.22 -19.26
N PHE A 69 -15.85 -6.72 -18.88
CA PHE A 69 -15.66 -8.06 -18.33
C PHE A 69 -15.25 -7.95 -16.87
N HIS A 70 -16.12 -8.31 -15.93
CA HIS A 70 -15.84 -8.15 -14.51
C HIS A 70 -14.54 -8.85 -14.07
N LYS A 71 -14.32 -10.08 -14.54
CA LYS A 71 -13.14 -10.92 -14.30
C LYS A 71 -12.26 -11.10 -15.55
N GLY A 72 -12.29 -10.14 -16.47
CA GLY A 72 -11.53 -10.23 -17.71
C GLY A 72 -12.15 -11.16 -18.76
N PHE A 73 -11.61 -11.14 -19.97
CA PHE A 73 -12.08 -11.99 -21.05
C PHE A 73 -11.87 -13.48 -20.73
N ILE A 74 -10.77 -13.83 -20.05
CA ILE A 74 -10.49 -15.17 -19.52
C ILE A 74 -10.19 -15.05 -18.03
N ASP A 75 -10.99 -15.73 -17.22
CA ASP A 75 -10.83 -15.86 -15.77
C ASP A 75 -10.14 -17.20 -15.44
N LEU A 76 -9.00 -17.14 -14.76
CA LEU A 76 -8.22 -18.31 -14.32
C LEU A 76 -8.12 -18.29 -12.78
N ASP A 77 -9.00 -19.03 -12.12
CA ASP A 77 -9.05 -19.10 -10.65
C ASP A 77 -9.27 -20.56 -10.19
N SER A 78 -8.32 -21.14 -9.46
CA SER A 78 -8.20 -22.58 -9.12
C SER A 78 -9.33 -23.13 -8.25
N LEU A 79 -10.22 -22.27 -7.74
CA LEU A 79 -11.41 -22.71 -7.01
C LEU A 79 -12.34 -23.57 -7.88
N GLY A 80 -12.21 -23.51 -9.21
CA GLY A 80 -12.77 -24.50 -10.13
C GLY A 80 -11.75 -25.57 -10.55
N GLU A 81 -12.22 -26.75 -10.96
CA GLU A 81 -11.38 -27.86 -11.44
C GLU A 81 -10.67 -27.55 -12.79
N PHE A 82 -9.86 -26.50 -12.87
CA PHE A 82 -9.15 -26.04 -14.07
C PHE A 82 -7.87 -26.83 -14.33
N THR A 83 -8.01 -28.12 -14.62
CA THR A 83 -6.89 -28.90 -15.19
C THR A 83 -7.07 -29.04 -16.71
N GLY A 84 -6.19 -28.44 -17.50
CA GLY A 84 -6.11 -28.68 -18.96
C GLY A 84 -7.03 -27.88 -19.87
N PHE A 85 -7.27 -26.60 -19.56
CA PHE A 85 -7.96 -25.69 -20.47
C PHE A 85 -7.03 -25.11 -21.54
N TYR A 86 -7.44 -25.15 -22.81
CA TYR A 86 -6.70 -24.57 -23.93
C TYR A 86 -7.47 -23.43 -24.60
N VAL A 87 -6.87 -22.25 -24.69
CA VAL A 87 -7.37 -21.14 -25.50
C VAL A 87 -6.36 -20.78 -26.56
N ASN A 88 -6.84 -20.62 -27.78
CA ASN A 88 -6.03 -20.02 -28.83
C ASN A 88 -6.82 -18.89 -29.49
N VAL A 89 -6.24 -17.70 -29.47
CA VAL A 89 -6.79 -16.49 -30.09
C VAL A 89 -5.82 -16.02 -31.16
N THR A 90 -6.26 -15.97 -32.41
CA THR A 90 -5.39 -15.64 -33.55
C THR A 90 -6.00 -14.54 -34.40
N ASN A 91 -5.18 -13.58 -34.85
CA ASN A 91 -5.59 -12.50 -35.74
C ASN A 91 -6.87 -11.80 -35.27
N SER A 92 -6.97 -11.50 -33.98
CA SER A 92 -8.18 -10.94 -33.37
C SER A 92 -7.90 -9.57 -32.76
N ILE A 93 -8.96 -8.78 -32.57
CA ILE A 93 -8.87 -7.40 -32.08
C ILE A 93 -9.68 -7.27 -30.79
N PHE A 94 -9.04 -6.75 -29.75
CA PHE A 94 -9.67 -6.36 -28.49
C PHE A 94 -9.54 -4.85 -28.32
N LYS A 95 -10.65 -4.12 -28.45
CA LYS A 95 -10.62 -2.65 -28.45
C LYS A 95 -11.64 -2.00 -27.52
N ASN A 96 -11.19 -1.00 -26.77
CA ASN A 96 -12.01 -0.21 -25.84
C ASN A 96 -12.73 -1.07 -24.77
N ASN A 97 -12.18 -2.22 -24.40
CA ASN A 97 -12.78 -3.07 -23.36
C ASN A 97 -12.31 -2.63 -21.97
N ARG A 98 -13.10 -2.99 -20.96
CA ARG A 98 -12.84 -2.64 -19.56
C ARG A 98 -12.97 -3.86 -18.66
N SER A 99 -12.26 -3.85 -17.55
CA SER A 99 -12.42 -4.83 -16.49
C SER A 99 -12.05 -4.24 -15.13
N TYR A 100 -12.28 -5.00 -14.06
CA TYR A 100 -11.77 -4.63 -12.75
C TYR A 100 -10.24 -4.82 -12.68
N ASN A 101 -9.77 -6.01 -13.03
CA ASN A 101 -8.37 -6.39 -13.20
C ASN A 101 -8.23 -7.14 -14.52
N GLY A 102 -7.09 -7.05 -15.20
CA GLY A 102 -6.76 -7.93 -16.33
C GLY A 102 -7.83 -8.00 -17.41
N VAL A 103 -7.91 -7.04 -18.34
CA VAL A 103 -9.03 -7.00 -19.30
C VAL A 103 -9.13 -8.26 -20.15
N ILE A 104 -7.98 -8.88 -20.47
CA ILE A 104 -7.92 -10.08 -21.29
C ILE A 104 -7.73 -11.32 -20.42
N VAL A 105 -6.78 -11.27 -19.49
CA VAL A 105 -6.48 -12.40 -18.60
C VAL A 105 -6.46 -11.91 -17.16
N ASN A 106 -7.27 -12.56 -16.33
CA ASN A 106 -7.27 -12.39 -14.88
C ASN A 106 -6.91 -13.75 -14.26
N SER A 107 -5.69 -13.88 -13.76
CA SER A 107 -5.15 -15.09 -13.17
C SER A 107 -4.98 -14.92 -11.67
N GLN A 108 -5.82 -15.56 -10.86
CA GLN A 108 -5.73 -15.47 -9.40
C GLN A 108 -4.95 -16.64 -8.84
N ASP A 109 -5.39 -17.85 -9.15
CA ASP A 109 -4.71 -19.06 -8.73
C ASP A 109 -4.80 -20.13 -9.82
N ILE A 110 -3.66 -20.73 -10.14
CA ILE A 110 -3.51 -21.82 -11.09
C ILE A 110 -2.48 -22.78 -10.49
N SER A 111 -2.89 -24.04 -10.38
CA SER A 111 -1.98 -25.09 -9.93
C SER A 111 -0.75 -25.19 -10.84
N SER A 112 0.42 -25.39 -10.24
CA SER A 112 1.67 -25.66 -10.97
C SER A 112 1.62 -26.95 -11.80
N THR A 113 0.67 -27.85 -11.51
CA THR A 113 0.39 -29.07 -12.27
C THR A 113 -0.70 -28.89 -13.34
N SER A 114 -1.27 -27.70 -13.46
CA SER A 114 -2.25 -27.42 -14.52
C SER A 114 -1.61 -27.58 -15.89
N SER A 115 -2.40 -28.06 -16.84
CA SER A 115 -2.08 -28.08 -18.26
C SER A 115 -2.79 -26.96 -19.03
N ALA A 116 -3.17 -25.88 -18.33
CA ALA A 116 -3.73 -24.69 -18.94
C ALA A 116 -2.77 -24.11 -19.99
N ASN A 117 -3.29 -23.62 -21.11
CA ASN A 117 -2.47 -23.02 -22.16
C ASN A 117 -3.29 -22.01 -22.97
N LEU A 118 -2.94 -20.74 -22.83
CA LEU A 118 -3.57 -19.58 -23.45
C LEU A 118 -2.55 -18.95 -24.40
N ASN A 119 -2.84 -19.03 -25.70
CA ASN A 119 -2.02 -18.41 -26.73
C ASN A 119 -2.80 -17.30 -27.42
N PHE A 120 -2.17 -16.14 -27.52
CA PHE A 120 -2.63 -15.01 -28.31
C PHE A 120 -1.59 -14.75 -29.40
N MET A 121 -1.99 -14.85 -30.65
CA MET A 121 -1.10 -14.74 -31.80
C MET A 121 -1.61 -13.68 -32.77
N ASP A 122 -0.70 -12.84 -33.26
CA ASP A 122 -0.96 -11.84 -34.31
C ASP A 122 -2.19 -10.96 -34.00
N SER A 123 -2.38 -10.61 -32.72
CA SER A 123 -3.60 -9.96 -32.23
C SER A 123 -3.32 -8.55 -31.71
N ILE A 124 -4.34 -7.69 -31.74
CA ILE A 124 -4.23 -6.28 -31.36
C ILE A 124 -5.06 -6.01 -30.11
N PHE A 125 -4.42 -5.38 -29.12
CA PHE A 125 -5.04 -4.92 -27.88
C PHE A 125 -4.95 -3.40 -27.80
N GLU A 126 -6.06 -2.71 -28.06
CA GLU A 126 -6.09 -1.25 -28.20
C GLU A 126 -7.05 -0.58 -27.20
N ASN A 127 -6.58 0.44 -26.47
CA ASN A 127 -7.38 1.26 -25.55
C ASN A 127 -8.17 0.43 -24.51
N ASN A 128 -7.67 -0.73 -24.11
CA ASN A 128 -8.29 -1.49 -23.04
C ASN A 128 -7.93 -0.88 -21.69
N THR A 129 -8.85 -0.90 -20.72
CA THR A 129 -8.63 -0.26 -19.41
C THR A 129 -9.06 -1.16 -18.27
N ALA A 130 -8.12 -1.57 -17.43
CA ALA A 130 -8.43 -2.15 -16.13
C ALA A 130 -8.60 -1.03 -15.10
N ILE A 131 -9.58 -1.15 -14.20
CA ILE A 131 -9.80 -0.14 -13.14
C ILE A 131 -8.61 -0.14 -12.16
N ASN A 132 -8.12 -1.33 -11.80
CA ASN A 132 -7.05 -1.50 -10.82
C ASN A 132 -5.75 -1.96 -11.50
N TYR A 133 -5.61 -3.27 -11.74
CA TYR A 133 -4.30 -3.84 -12.06
C TYR A 133 -4.29 -4.56 -13.40
N GLY A 134 -3.19 -4.40 -14.14
CA GLY A 134 -2.94 -5.17 -15.35
C GLY A 134 -3.91 -4.81 -16.48
N GLY A 135 -3.61 -3.79 -17.27
CA GLY A 135 -4.52 -3.31 -18.32
C GLY A 135 -4.90 -4.39 -19.34
N ILE A 136 -4.02 -5.38 -19.55
CA ILE A 136 -4.29 -6.59 -20.34
C ILE A 136 -4.29 -7.82 -19.45
N VAL A 137 -3.24 -7.99 -18.63
CA VAL A 137 -3.04 -9.17 -17.79
C VAL A 137 -2.86 -8.77 -16.33
N TYR A 138 -3.70 -9.34 -15.48
CA TYR A 138 -3.48 -9.38 -14.05
C TYR A 138 -3.15 -10.82 -13.64
N SER A 139 -2.10 -10.99 -12.84
CA SER A 139 -1.68 -12.29 -12.34
C SER A 139 -1.24 -12.22 -10.88
N ASN A 140 -1.98 -12.89 -9.99
CA ASN A 140 -1.53 -13.20 -8.64
C ASN A 140 -1.05 -14.66 -8.50
N ASN A 141 -0.54 -15.25 -9.58
CA ASN A 141 -0.07 -16.63 -9.58
C ASN A 141 1.39 -16.75 -10.05
N LEU A 142 2.18 -17.55 -9.35
CA LEU A 142 3.60 -17.78 -9.63
C LEU A 142 3.87 -18.55 -10.95
N ASN A 143 2.86 -19.21 -11.52
CA ASN A 143 2.99 -20.09 -12.69
C ASN A 143 2.41 -19.49 -13.97
N THR A 144 1.88 -18.26 -13.96
CA THR A 144 1.23 -17.66 -15.14
C THR A 144 2.15 -17.63 -16.37
N ASN A 145 3.45 -17.41 -16.17
CA ASN A 145 4.49 -17.48 -17.19
C ASN A 145 4.54 -18.80 -17.99
N ARG A 146 4.01 -19.90 -17.46
CA ARG A 146 3.98 -21.22 -18.12
C ARG A 146 2.76 -21.41 -19.01
N PHE A 147 1.72 -20.61 -18.78
CA PHE A 147 0.39 -20.87 -19.33
C PHE A 147 -0.11 -19.77 -20.25
N VAL A 148 0.47 -18.57 -20.20
CA VAL A 148 -0.02 -17.42 -20.97
C VAL A 148 1.08 -16.89 -21.88
N ASN A 149 0.82 -16.90 -23.18
CA ASN A 149 1.74 -16.48 -24.22
C ASN A 149 1.10 -15.47 -25.19
N PHE A 150 1.83 -14.40 -25.49
CA PHE A 150 1.50 -13.37 -26.46
C PHE A 150 2.59 -13.30 -27.54
N GLU A 151 2.28 -13.84 -28.71
CA GLU A 151 3.18 -13.93 -29.85
C GLU A 151 2.76 -12.94 -30.94
N ASN A 152 3.68 -12.10 -31.39
CA ASN A 152 3.47 -11.08 -32.42
C ASN A 152 2.23 -10.20 -32.18
N CYS A 153 1.97 -9.84 -30.92
CA CYS A 153 0.83 -9.02 -30.54
C CYS A 153 1.21 -7.54 -30.43
N GLU A 154 0.25 -6.67 -30.73
CA GLU A 154 0.37 -5.22 -30.58
C GLU A 154 -0.42 -4.72 -29.37
N PHE A 155 0.21 -3.87 -28.56
CA PHE A 155 -0.38 -3.29 -27.35
C PHE A 155 -0.38 -1.77 -27.46
N ILE A 156 -1.55 -1.18 -27.70
CA ILE A 156 -1.69 0.22 -28.07
C ILE A 156 -2.55 0.93 -27.02
N ASN A 157 -1.94 1.87 -26.26
CA ASN A 157 -2.65 2.74 -25.32
C ASN A 157 -3.56 2.00 -24.32
N ASN A 158 -3.14 0.82 -23.84
CA ASN A 158 -3.82 0.16 -22.74
C ASN A 158 -3.46 0.85 -21.43
N ASN A 159 -4.36 0.84 -20.45
CA ASN A 159 -4.19 1.57 -19.19
C ASN A 159 -4.64 0.74 -17.99
N ALA A 160 -3.98 0.94 -16.86
CA ALA A 160 -4.44 0.50 -15.55
C ALA A 160 -3.98 1.47 -14.45
N PHE A 161 -4.47 1.29 -13.22
CA PHE A 161 -3.89 2.03 -12.09
C PHE A 161 -2.43 1.61 -11.85
N LEU A 162 -2.12 0.30 -11.94
CA LEU A 162 -0.76 -0.23 -12.05
C LEU A 162 -0.66 -1.31 -13.15
N GLY A 163 0.42 -1.26 -13.93
CA GLY A 163 0.70 -2.24 -14.97
C GLY A 163 -0.19 -2.03 -16.19
N ASP A 164 0.10 -1.05 -17.05
CA ASP A 164 -0.72 -0.71 -18.22
C ASP A 164 -0.91 -1.89 -19.18
N ILE A 165 0.05 -2.83 -19.20
CA ILE A 165 -0.08 -4.12 -19.88
C ILE A 165 -0.22 -5.23 -18.84
N SER A 166 0.75 -5.37 -17.94
CA SER A 166 0.86 -6.53 -17.06
C SER A 166 1.13 -6.11 -15.62
N PHE A 167 0.31 -6.63 -14.71
CA PHE A 167 0.60 -6.70 -13.28
C PHE A 167 0.78 -8.16 -12.88
N CYS A 168 1.90 -8.51 -12.24
CA CYS A 168 2.20 -9.88 -11.84
C CYS A 168 2.73 -9.98 -10.41
N LEU A 169 2.58 -11.13 -9.76
CA LEU A 169 3.09 -11.34 -8.40
C LEU A 169 4.62 -11.16 -8.34
N THR A 170 5.36 -11.78 -9.27
CA THR A 170 6.81 -11.57 -9.43
C THR A 170 7.19 -11.43 -10.89
N LYS A 171 8.38 -10.90 -11.16
CA LYS A 171 8.94 -10.78 -12.51
C LYS A 171 9.09 -12.13 -13.23
N GLU A 172 9.38 -13.20 -12.51
CA GLU A 172 9.51 -14.56 -13.05
C GLU A 172 8.14 -15.15 -13.44
N SER A 173 7.08 -14.75 -12.74
CA SER A 173 5.72 -15.23 -12.96
C SER A 173 5.00 -14.56 -14.13
N GLU A 174 5.61 -13.54 -14.74
CA GLU A 174 5.02 -12.78 -15.84
C GLU A 174 4.74 -13.63 -17.09
N PRO A 175 3.62 -13.40 -17.80
CA PRO A 175 3.36 -14.03 -19.09
C PRO A 175 4.52 -13.86 -20.08
N GLN A 176 4.55 -14.75 -21.07
CA GLN A 176 5.50 -14.67 -22.16
C GLN A 176 4.98 -13.67 -23.20
N PHE A 177 5.84 -12.70 -23.55
CA PHE A 177 5.59 -11.74 -24.61
C PHE A 177 6.76 -11.80 -25.60
N SER A 178 6.48 -12.06 -26.86
CA SER A 178 7.52 -12.09 -27.92
C SER A 178 8.31 -10.77 -28.05
N ASN A 179 7.68 -9.63 -27.77
CA ASN A 179 8.26 -8.28 -27.81
C ASN A 179 8.50 -7.67 -26.41
N LYS A 180 8.67 -8.50 -25.37
CA LYS A 180 8.75 -8.07 -23.97
C LYS A 180 9.77 -6.96 -23.70
N ASP A 181 10.95 -7.05 -24.31
CA ASP A 181 12.04 -6.11 -24.07
C ASP A 181 11.73 -4.69 -24.55
N ASP A 182 11.00 -4.55 -25.65
CA ASP A 182 10.54 -3.25 -26.14
C ASP A 182 9.42 -2.70 -25.27
N LEU A 183 8.46 -3.55 -24.89
CA LEU A 183 7.35 -3.13 -24.05
C LEU A 183 7.80 -2.69 -22.65
N ARG A 184 8.87 -3.29 -22.11
CA ARG A 184 9.48 -2.91 -20.82
C ARG A 184 10.20 -1.56 -20.83
N LYS A 185 10.60 -1.05 -21.99
CA LYS A 185 11.21 0.30 -22.10
C LYS A 185 10.20 1.41 -21.78
N ILE A 186 8.91 1.10 -21.90
CA ILE A 186 7.81 2.02 -21.57
C ILE A 186 7.48 1.88 -20.10
N LYS A 187 7.73 2.95 -19.33
CA LYS A 187 7.51 2.98 -17.89
C LYS A 187 6.03 2.77 -17.56
N GLY A 188 5.75 1.83 -16.66
CA GLY A 188 4.39 1.54 -16.18
C GLY A 188 3.70 0.37 -16.88
N ASN A 189 4.22 -0.08 -18.03
CA ASN A 189 3.65 -1.23 -18.75
C ASN A 189 3.69 -2.53 -17.92
N PHE A 190 4.83 -2.78 -17.27
CA PHE A 190 5.04 -3.94 -16.41
C PHE A 190 5.32 -3.45 -15.01
N VAL A 191 4.54 -3.98 -14.07
CA VAL A 191 4.66 -3.73 -12.63
C VAL A 191 4.49 -5.08 -11.93
N THR A 192 5.18 -5.26 -10.81
CA THR A 192 4.96 -6.45 -9.97
C THR A 192 4.42 -6.07 -8.59
N ASN A 193 4.05 -7.08 -7.81
CA ASN A 193 3.81 -6.88 -6.39
C ASN A 193 5.06 -6.25 -5.75
N PRO A 194 4.92 -5.36 -4.75
CA PRO A 194 6.07 -4.86 -4.02
C PRO A 194 6.88 -6.03 -3.44
N THR A 195 8.20 -5.89 -3.50
CA THR A 195 9.15 -6.86 -2.97
C THR A 195 9.88 -6.33 -1.76
N GLU A 196 9.98 -5.00 -1.63
CA GLU A 196 10.66 -4.34 -0.53
C GLU A 196 10.13 -2.94 -0.21
N ILE A 197 10.44 -2.48 0.99
CA ILE A 197 10.29 -1.08 1.41
C ILE A 197 11.66 -0.43 1.59
N ARG A 198 11.87 0.76 1.00
CA ARG A 198 13.14 1.51 1.12
C ARG A 198 12.89 2.92 1.63
N ILE A 199 13.89 3.49 2.30
CA ILE A 199 13.91 4.91 2.65
C ILE A 199 14.01 5.74 1.36
N SER A 200 13.13 6.73 1.22
CA SER A 200 13.11 7.65 0.09
C SER A 200 14.43 8.42 -0.01
N SER A 201 14.85 8.76 -1.23
CA SER A 201 16.14 9.41 -1.45
C SER A 201 16.25 10.82 -0.83
N ASP A 202 15.12 11.48 -0.60
CA ASP A 202 14.98 12.79 0.04
C ASP A 202 14.89 12.73 1.58
N SER A 203 14.81 11.53 2.15
CA SER A 203 14.69 11.32 3.61
C SER A 203 16.05 11.33 4.31
N VAL A 204 16.04 11.70 5.60
CA VAL A 204 17.22 11.53 6.46
C VAL A 204 17.52 10.05 6.69
N LYS A 205 18.80 9.68 6.67
CA LYS A 205 19.27 8.29 6.91
C LYS A 205 19.74 8.05 8.33
N SER A 206 20.01 9.13 9.06
CA SER A 206 20.49 9.12 10.43
C SER A 206 19.84 10.25 11.22
N VAL A 207 19.43 9.94 12.44
CA VAL A 207 18.84 10.88 13.40
C VAL A 207 19.69 10.90 14.65
N SER A 208 19.84 12.07 15.28
CA SER A 208 20.54 12.18 16.55
C SER A 208 19.81 13.13 17.50
N LEU A 209 19.40 12.61 18.65
CA LEU A 209 18.51 13.27 19.60
C LEU A 209 18.87 12.94 21.04
N PHE A 210 18.37 13.69 22.02
CA PHE A 210 18.45 13.32 23.44
C PHE A 210 17.31 12.37 23.80
N SER A 211 17.51 11.54 24.83
CA SER A 211 16.44 10.67 25.34
C SER A 211 15.21 11.51 25.74
N GLY A 212 14.01 11.18 25.26
CA GLY A 212 12.77 11.93 25.51
C GLY A 212 12.42 12.97 24.44
N ASP A 213 13.34 13.28 23.53
CA ASP A 213 13.07 14.18 22.40
C ASP A 213 12.05 13.56 21.44
N THR A 214 11.28 14.44 20.80
CA THR A 214 10.39 14.07 19.70
C THR A 214 11.19 14.05 18.40
N LEU A 215 11.03 12.97 17.63
CA LEU A 215 11.54 12.83 16.28
C LEU A 215 10.86 13.85 15.37
N ASN A 216 11.58 14.91 15.01
CA ASN A 216 11.08 15.99 14.16
C ASN A 216 11.49 15.81 12.70
N GLU A 217 12.48 14.94 12.43
CA GLU A 217 12.95 14.66 11.09
C GLU A 217 11.93 13.83 10.31
N LYS A 218 11.63 14.28 9.09
CA LYS A 218 10.74 13.57 8.19
C LYS A 218 11.47 12.40 7.53
N ILE A 219 11.16 11.18 7.98
CA ILE A 219 11.61 9.95 7.35
C ILE A 219 10.45 9.38 6.52
N ASN A 220 10.58 9.44 5.21
CA ASN A 220 9.67 8.81 4.25
C ASN A 220 10.26 7.51 3.73
N CYS A 221 9.38 6.54 3.50
CA CYS A 221 9.70 5.28 2.83
C CYS A 221 8.73 5.04 1.67
N ASN A 222 9.20 4.32 0.65
CA ASN A 222 8.40 3.91 -0.50
C ASN A 222 8.47 2.39 -0.68
N LEU A 223 7.40 1.84 -1.23
CA LEU A 223 7.33 0.45 -1.68
C LEU A 223 7.92 0.33 -3.08
N PHE A 224 8.70 -0.72 -3.33
CA PHE A 224 9.33 -0.98 -4.61
C PHE A 224 8.96 -2.37 -5.14
N ASP A 225 8.73 -2.46 -6.45
CA ASP A 225 8.51 -3.73 -7.16
C ASP A 225 9.83 -4.34 -7.65
N ASP A 226 9.77 -5.49 -8.34
CA ASP A 226 10.95 -6.20 -8.88
C ASP A 226 11.73 -5.42 -9.93
N TYR A 227 11.12 -4.37 -10.48
CA TYR A 227 11.76 -3.47 -11.45
C TYR A 227 12.38 -2.25 -10.78
N GLY A 228 12.24 -2.11 -9.47
CA GLY A 228 12.65 -0.93 -8.73
C GLY A 228 11.75 0.29 -9.00
N ASN A 229 10.53 0.09 -9.50
CA ASN A 229 9.55 1.14 -9.60
C ASN A 229 8.91 1.39 -8.23
N ILE A 230 8.55 2.64 -7.95
CA ILE A 230 7.74 2.97 -6.77
C ILE A 230 6.30 2.51 -7.02
N CYS A 231 5.79 1.66 -6.13
CA CYS A 231 4.40 1.21 -6.17
C CYS A 231 3.47 2.37 -5.81
N LYS A 232 2.36 2.50 -6.55
CA LYS A 232 1.36 3.54 -6.29
C LYS A 232 0.28 3.01 -5.35
N LEU A 233 -0.15 3.81 -4.37
CA LEU A 233 -1.36 3.52 -3.61
C LEU A 233 -2.48 4.48 -4.02
N ASN A 234 -3.72 4.01 -3.91
CA ASN A 234 -4.86 4.89 -4.08
C ASN A 234 -4.82 5.97 -2.99
N SER A 235 -5.19 7.19 -3.36
CA SER A 235 -5.22 8.33 -2.44
C SER A 235 -6.54 9.08 -2.48
N ASP A 236 -7.48 8.61 -3.30
CA ASP A 236 -8.84 9.11 -3.28
C ASP A 236 -9.57 8.51 -2.08
N VAL A 237 -9.81 9.35 -1.07
CA VAL A 237 -10.49 8.98 0.18
C VAL A 237 -11.91 8.44 -0.09
N SER A 238 -12.53 8.83 -1.21
CA SER A 238 -13.87 8.35 -1.56
C SER A 238 -13.90 6.90 -2.06
N LEU A 239 -12.74 6.38 -2.49
CA LEU A 239 -12.57 5.04 -3.02
C LEU A 239 -11.89 4.09 -2.02
N LEU A 240 -11.16 4.64 -1.05
CA LEU A 240 -10.38 3.87 -0.09
C LEU A 240 -11.27 3.05 0.87
N THR A 241 -11.08 1.75 0.85
CA THR A 241 -11.59 0.79 1.86
C THR A 241 -10.54 0.52 2.93
N HIS A 242 -10.95 -0.05 4.08
CA HIS A 242 -10.03 -0.37 5.17
C HIS A 242 -8.93 -1.35 4.72
N ASP A 243 -9.27 -2.30 3.84
CA ASP A 243 -8.37 -3.33 3.33
C ASP A 243 -7.35 -2.78 2.33
N GLU A 244 -7.51 -1.55 1.84
CA GLU A 244 -6.54 -0.90 0.94
C GLU A 244 -5.46 -0.11 1.70
N LEU A 245 -5.60 0.05 3.02
CA LEU A 245 -4.63 0.78 3.83
C LEU A 245 -3.46 -0.12 4.25
N ILE A 246 -2.25 0.43 4.15
CA ILE A 246 -1.01 -0.24 4.56
C ILE A 246 -0.57 0.34 5.89
N PHE A 247 -0.84 -0.35 6.99
CA PHE A 247 -0.38 -0.04 8.33
C PHE A 247 1.00 -0.61 8.67
N PHE A 248 1.72 0.14 9.50
CA PHE A 248 3.08 -0.19 9.95
C PHE A 248 3.34 0.26 11.39
N ASN A 249 4.31 -0.40 12.02
CA ASN A 249 4.80 -0.08 13.35
C ASN A 249 6.21 0.49 13.27
N ILE A 250 6.51 1.44 14.15
CA ILE A 250 7.86 1.93 14.42
C ILE A 250 8.39 1.29 15.69
N GLY A 251 9.66 0.86 15.67
CA GLY A 251 10.30 0.25 16.83
C GLY A 251 11.82 0.37 16.81
N ILE A 252 12.45 0.01 17.93
CA ILE A 252 13.91 -0.04 18.06
C ILE A 252 14.32 -1.51 18.22
N ILE A 253 15.35 -1.94 17.49
CA ILE A 253 15.82 -3.34 17.52
C ILE A 253 16.28 -3.76 18.93
N ASP A 254 16.93 -2.87 19.68
CA ASP A 254 17.36 -3.10 21.06
C ASP A 254 16.37 -2.50 22.08
N SER A 255 15.21 -3.14 22.20
CA SER A 255 14.14 -2.72 23.13
C SER A 255 14.50 -2.84 24.62
N TYR A 256 15.64 -3.45 24.94
CA TYR A 256 16.13 -3.55 26.32
C TYR A 256 16.78 -2.25 26.79
N LYS A 257 17.36 -1.47 25.87
CA LYS A 257 18.10 -0.23 26.15
C LYS A 257 17.44 1.04 25.65
N ALA A 258 16.48 0.93 24.74
CA ALA A 258 15.70 2.07 24.27
C ALA A 258 14.29 1.64 23.86
N GLU A 259 13.33 2.56 23.90
CA GLU A 259 11.97 2.32 23.40
C GLU A 259 11.38 3.57 22.74
N VAL A 260 10.36 3.34 21.91
CA VAL A 260 9.57 4.39 21.28
C VAL A 260 8.35 4.67 22.15
N VAL A 261 8.07 5.95 22.40
CA VAL A 261 6.93 6.43 23.18
C VAL A 261 6.00 7.25 22.29
N GLY A 262 4.68 7.06 22.47
CA GLY A 262 3.64 7.79 21.73
C GLY A 262 2.96 6.93 20.67
N GLN A 263 2.54 7.57 19.57
CA GLN A 263 1.85 6.88 18.47
C GLN A 263 2.88 6.26 17.50
N PHE A 264 3.32 5.04 17.80
CA PHE A 264 4.27 4.31 16.94
C PHE A 264 3.59 3.46 15.85
N VAL A 265 2.24 3.44 15.80
CA VAL A 265 1.46 2.80 14.73
C VAL A 265 0.95 3.86 13.77
N SER A 266 1.18 3.68 12.47
CA SER A 266 0.74 4.61 11.42
C SER A 266 0.42 3.85 10.13
N TYR A 267 0.12 4.58 9.06
CA TYR A 267 -0.24 4.03 7.76
C TYR A 267 0.42 4.79 6.60
N CYS A 268 0.58 4.11 5.46
CA CYS A 268 1.07 4.71 4.24
C CYS A 268 -0.03 5.50 3.56
N TRP A 269 0.32 6.67 3.02
CA TRP A 269 -0.61 7.55 2.30
C TRP A 269 -0.01 7.97 0.97
N LYS A 270 -0.81 7.88 -0.11
CA LYS A 270 -0.28 7.97 -1.48
C LYS A 270 0.87 6.97 -1.62
N ASN A 271 2.02 7.37 -2.12
CA ASN A 271 3.12 6.42 -2.35
C ASN A 271 4.09 6.36 -1.17
N ASN A 272 3.80 7.03 -0.04
CA ASN A 272 4.75 7.25 1.05
C ASN A 272 4.26 6.65 2.37
N CYS A 273 5.17 5.98 3.07
CA CYS A 273 5.01 5.60 4.47
C CYS A 273 5.90 6.53 5.30
N THR A 274 5.30 7.48 6.03
CA THR A 274 6.04 8.52 6.77
C THR A 274 6.05 8.21 8.25
N PHE A 275 7.24 8.25 8.87
CA PHE A 275 7.37 8.07 10.31
C PHE A 275 6.48 9.10 11.04
N PRO A 276 5.61 8.65 11.97
CA PRO A 276 4.84 9.56 12.81
C PRO A 276 5.74 10.33 13.77
N SER A 277 5.19 11.40 14.35
CA SER A 277 5.84 12.16 15.44
C SER A 277 5.89 11.28 16.69
N ILE A 278 7.05 10.72 16.99
CA ILE A 278 7.28 9.82 18.12
C ILE A 278 8.38 10.35 19.04
N LYS A 279 8.34 9.96 20.31
CA LYS A 279 9.46 10.19 21.24
C LYS A 279 10.32 8.94 21.32
N VAL A 280 11.62 9.13 21.55
CA VAL A 280 12.56 8.03 21.76
C VAL A 280 13.20 8.20 23.13
N VAL A 281 13.08 7.20 24.00
CA VAL A 281 13.74 7.20 25.32
C VAL A 281 14.70 6.01 25.40
N GLY A 282 15.86 6.19 26.02
CA GLY A 282 16.84 5.12 26.14
C GLY A 282 18.17 5.56 26.69
N GLU A 283 19.06 4.58 26.86
CA GLU A 283 20.46 4.83 27.21
C GLU A 283 21.19 5.52 26.04
N PRO A 284 22.24 6.33 26.31
CA PRO A 284 23.06 6.89 25.25
C PRO A 284 23.74 5.79 24.42
N GLY A 285 23.71 5.92 23.09
CA GLY A 285 24.23 4.90 22.20
C GLY A 285 23.77 5.02 20.75
N ASN A 286 24.20 4.07 19.94
CA ASN A 286 23.81 3.94 18.54
C ASN A 286 22.86 2.75 18.36
N TYR A 287 21.72 3.02 17.72
CA TYR A 287 20.60 2.13 17.57
C TYR A 287 20.10 2.12 16.13
N LYS A 288 19.14 1.23 15.86
CA LYS A 288 18.37 1.18 14.63
C LYS A 288 16.91 1.43 14.95
N LEU A 289 16.36 2.49 14.36
CA LEU A 289 14.93 2.78 14.40
C LEU A 289 14.31 2.23 13.12
N GLY A 290 13.40 1.28 13.27
CA GLY A 290 12.81 0.53 12.18
C GLY A 290 11.34 0.83 11.96
N LEU A 291 10.92 0.79 10.70
CA LEU A 291 9.53 0.69 10.28
C LEU A 291 9.29 -0.73 9.78
N THR A 292 8.24 -1.38 10.27
CA THR A 292 7.82 -2.73 9.83
C THR A 292 6.35 -2.72 9.45
N LEU A 293 6.04 -3.11 8.22
CA LEU A 293 4.66 -3.28 7.76
C LEU A 293 4.02 -4.50 8.44
N PHE A 294 2.78 -4.37 8.91
CA PHE A 294 2.01 -5.50 9.43
C PHE A 294 0.71 -5.77 8.67
N THR A 295 0.31 -4.86 7.78
CA THR A 295 -0.70 -5.10 6.73
C THR A 295 -0.10 -4.67 5.40
N PHE A 296 -0.61 -5.20 4.29
CA PHE A 296 -0.06 -4.98 2.94
C PHE A 296 -1.04 -4.26 2.00
N GLY A 297 -2.22 -3.88 2.51
CA GLY A 297 -3.23 -3.20 1.74
C GLY A 297 -3.67 -4.05 0.54
N PRO A 298 -3.67 -3.50 -0.69
CA PRO A 298 -4.08 -4.24 -1.87
C PRO A 298 -3.02 -5.20 -2.44
N PHE A 299 -1.85 -5.27 -1.80
CA PHE A 299 -0.73 -6.08 -2.25
C PHE A 299 -0.64 -7.40 -1.49
N ASP A 300 -0.03 -8.38 -2.14
CA ASP A 300 0.36 -9.63 -1.48
C ASP A 300 1.52 -9.38 -0.52
N LYS A 301 1.56 -10.20 0.53
CA LYS A 301 2.62 -10.15 1.54
C LYS A 301 3.99 -10.45 0.90
N PHE A 302 4.97 -9.60 1.20
CA PHE A 302 6.36 -9.76 0.78
C PHE A 302 7.33 -9.78 1.96
N LEU A 303 8.55 -10.29 1.74
CA LEU A 303 9.52 -10.58 2.80
C LEU A 303 10.25 -9.34 3.31
N GLU A 304 10.71 -8.45 2.43
CA GLU A 304 11.49 -7.26 2.81
C GLU A 304 10.57 -6.11 3.22
N ASN A 305 9.69 -6.38 4.19
CA ASN A 305 8.64 -5.47 4.67
C ASN A 305 9.10 -4.54 5.81
N SER A 306 10.41 -4.42 6.03
CA SER A 306 10.99 -3.63 7.11
C SER A 306 12.18 -2.80 6.63
N VAL A 307 12.31 -1.58 7.14
CA VAL A 307 13.42 -0.68 6.82
C VAL A 307 13.90 0.08 8.05
N TYR A 308 15.19 0.38 8.11
CA TYR A 308 15.84 0.93 9.31
C TYR A 308 16.66 2.17 9.03
N VAL A 309 16.54 3.19 9.88
CA VAL A 309 17.43 4.35 9.93
C VAL A 309 18.40 4.23 11.11
N ASN A 310 19.55 4.89 11.01
CA ASN A 310 20.47 5.02 12.13
C ASN A 310 19.89 6.01 13.15
N LEU A 311 19.95 5.65 14.43
CA LEU A 311 19.51 6.51 15.53
C LEU A 311 20.64 6.62 16.54
N THR A 312 21.01 7.84 16.92
CA THR A 312 21.97 8.09 17.99
C THR A 312 21.28 8.82 19.13
N ILE A 313 21.16 8.16 20.28
CA ILE A 313 20.71 8.79 21.52
C ILE A 313 21.94 9.41 22.20
N LYS A 314 21.92 10.73 22.36
CA LYS A 314 23.03 11.49 22.95
C LYS A 314 23.04 11.35 24.48
N PRO A 315 24.21 11.41 25.13
CA PRO A 315 24.32 11.63 26.57
C PRO A 315 23.56 12.89 27.00
N CYS A 316 22.98 12.90 28.19
CA CYS A 316 22.31 14.09 28.71
C CYS A 316 23.34 15.14 29.13
N ALA A 317 23.20 16.37 28.64
CA ALA A 317 24.09 17.48 28.95
C ALA A 317 23.65 18.17 30.26
N GLU A 318 23.81 17.50 31.40
CA GLU A 318 23.41 18.02 32.72
C GLU A 318 24.14 19.33 33.05
N GLU A 319 25.37 19.49 32.59
CA GLU A 319 26.17 20.72 32.68
C GLU A 319 25.59 21.91 31.92
N GLU A 320 24.75 21.67 30.91
CA GLU A 320 24.04 22.69 30.14
C GLU A 320 22.65 23.00 30.74
N GLY A 321 22.32 22.42 31.90
CA GLY A 321 21.05 22.63 32.60
C GLY A 321 19.93 21.64 32.22
N TYR A 322 20.24 20.58 31.48
CA TYR A 322 19.28 19.50 31.23
C TYR A 322 19.04 18.66 32.48
N ILE A 323 17.82 18.15 32.62
CA ILE A 323 17.43 17.24 33.70
C ILE A 323 17.27 15.83 33.17
N HIS A 324 17.85 14.87 33.88
CA HIS A 324 17.80 13.45 33.53
C HIS A 324 16.94 12.64 34.52
N GLN A 325 15.64 12.51 34.22
CA GLN A 325 14.67 11.84 35.10
C GLN A 325 13.60 11.03 34.34
N ILE A 326 12.89 10.15 35.04
CA ILE A 326 11.80 9.33 34.46
C ILE A 326 10.54 10.21 34.32
N THR A 327 10.07 10.43 33.09
CA THR A 327 8.86 11.25 32.81
C THR A 327 7.78 10.52 32.02
N GLU A 328 8.15 9.57 31.14
CA GLU A 328 7.25 9.00 30.13
C GLU A 328 6.53 7.71 30.57
N LYS A 329 6.45 7.42 31.87
CA LYS A 329 5.98 6.12 32.43
C LYS A 329 6.75 4.90 31.87
N THR A 330 7.96 5.15 31.39
CA THR A 330 8.90 4.17 30.87
C THR A 330 9.91 3.75 31.95
N LYS A 331 10.66 2.68 31.70
CA LYS A 331 11.81 2.32 32.58
C LYS A 331 13.04 3.21 32.34
N PHE A 332 13.09 3.90 31.20
CA PHE A 332 14.17 4.80 30.85
C PHE A 332 13.91 6.23 31.31
N LYS A 333 15.00 6.92 31.62
CA LYS A 333 15.00 8.36 31.91
C LYS A 333 15.01 9.17 30.62
N SER A 334 14.33 10.31 30.64
CA SER A 334 14.37 11.34 29.63
C SER A 334 15.35 12.43 30.05
N CYS A 335 15.94 13.09 29.05
CA CYS A 335 16.81 14.24 29.14
C CYS A 335 16.08 15.43 28.49
N TYR A 336 15.73 16.43 29.27
CA TYR A 336 14.99 17.59 28.76
C TYR A 336 15.39 18.86 29.49
N PHE A 337 15.13 19.99 28.85
CA PHE A 337 15.31 21.29 29.48
C PHE A 337 14.04 21.67 30.27
N PRO A 338 14.15 22.22 31.50
CA PRO A 338 13.00 22.65 32.28
C PRO A 338 12.06 23.58 31.49
N THR A 339 10.78 23.22 31.43
CA THR A 339 9.77 24.01 30.70
C THR A 339 8.47 24.07 31.49
N CYS A 340 7.87 25.26 31.55
CA CYS A 340 6.64 25.50 32.31
C CYS A 340 5.62 26.19 31.40
N ASN A 341 4.41 25.62 31.31
CA ASN A 341 3.29 26.16 30.58
C ASN A 341 1.99 26.09 31.42
N PRO A 342 1.45 27.22 31.93
CA PRO A 342 1.98 28.57 31.75
C PRO A 342 3.33 28.79 32.45
N GLY A 343 4.07 29.82 32.01
CA GLY A 343 5.38 30.14 32.58
C GLY A 343 5.32 30.57 34.05
N CYS A 344 6.46 30.49 34.73
CA CYS A 344 6.60 30.72 36.18
C CYS A 344 6.51 32.18 36.65
N ASN A 345 5.73 33.04 35.98
CA ASN A 345 5.59 34.48 36.26
C ASN A 345 6.89 35.16 36.76
N SER A 346 7.06 35.31 38.09
CA SER A 346 8.25 35.93 38.70
C SER A 346 9.37 34.95 39.13
N GLY A 347 9.11 33.65 39.14
CA GLY A 347 10.05 32.59 39.53
C GLY A 347 10.74 31.90 38.35
N GLU A 348 11.53 30.88 38.68
CA GLU A 348 12.31 30.09 37.71
C GLU A 348 11.67 28.72 37.48
N CYS A 349 11.63 28.26 36.23
CA CYS A 349 11.17 26.92 35.93
C CYS A 349 12.30 25.92 36.19
N ILE A 350 12.16 25.10 37.22
CA ILE A 350 13.20 24.14 37.65
C ILE A 350 12.88 22.70 37.25
N ASN A 351 11.67 22.44 36.73
CA ASN A 351 11.26 21.14 36.18
C ASN A 351 10.04 21.34 35.26
N ILE A 352 9.51 20.28 34.66
CA ILE A 352 8.27 20.33 33.86
C ILE A 352 7.12 20.85 34.73
N ASN A 353 6.64 22.05 34.43
CA ASN A 353 5.57 22.73 35.17
C ASN A 353 5.81 22.86 36.69
N THR A 354 7.08 22.94 37.11
CA THR A 354 7.47 23.18 38.49
C THR A 354 8.27 24.46 38.60
N CYS A 355 7.71 25.43 39.32
CA CYS A 355 8.32 26.74 39.53
C CYS A 355 9.03 26.82 40.88
N ASN A 356 10.20 27.45 40.89
CA ASN A 356 10.92 27.84 42.09
C ASN A 356 10.68 29.33 42.37
N CYS A 357 9.93 29.60 43.44
CA CYS A 357 9.60 30.97 43.86
C CYS A 357 10.51 31.49 44.98
N ALA A 358 11.53 30.73 45.41
CA ALA A 358 12.32 31.02 46.62
C ALA A 358 13.03 32.38 46.59
N ASN A 359 13.33 32.90 45.40
CA ASN A 359 13.98 34.20 45.20
C ASN A 359 12.98 35.32 44.83
N THR A 360 11.69 35.13 45.12
CA THR A 360 10.61 36.05 44.75
C THR A 360 9.73 36.36 45.97
N PRO A 361 9.01 37.49 46.00
CA PRO A 361 8.03 37.78 47.04
C PRO A 361 6.72 36.99 46.88
N TYR A 362 6.64 36.14 45.85
CA TYR A 362 5.45 35.37 45.50
C TYR A 362 5.63 33.88 45.84
N THR A 363 4.51 33.20 46.01
CA THR A 363 4.36 31.76 46.23
C THR A 363 3.32 31.19 45.24
N GLY A 364 2.91 29.94 45.44
CA GLY A 364 1.93 29.26 44.60
C GLY A 364 2.56 28.55 43.41
N LEU A 365 1.72 27.83 42.66
CA LEU A 365 2.16 26.95 41.57
C LEU A 365 2.90 27.71 40.45
N TYR A 366 2.56 28.98 40.25
CA TYR A 366 3.11 29.83 39.18
C TYR A 366 3.88 31.05 39.70
N CYS A 367 4.24 31.07 40.99
CA CYS A 367 4.93 32.21 41.63
C CYS A 367 4.21 33.55 41.41
N ASN A 368 2.89 33.57 41.65
CA ASN A 368 2.02 34.73 41.44
C ASN A 368 1.07 34.99 42.62
N GLU A 369 1.15 34.20 43.68
CA GLU A 369 0.35 34.39 44.91
C GLU A 369 1.21 35.12 45.95
N TYR A 370 0.62 35.98 46.78
CA TYR A 370 1.37 36.55 47.90
C TYR A 370 1.39 35.59 49.08
N TYR A 371 2.48 35.61 49.86
CA TYR A 371 2.49 34.92 51.14
C TYR A 371 1.37 35.44 52.04
N ILE A 372 0.59 34.53 52.61
CA ILE A 372 -0.39 34.86 53.64
C ILE A 372 0.39 35.24 54.89
N VAL A 373 0.52 36.55 55.14
CA VAL A 373 1.17 37.06 56.34
C VAL A 373 0.22 36.82 57.52
N GLU A 374 0.69 36.14 58.56
CA GLU A 374 -0.08 36.04 59.80
C GLU A 374 -0.30 37.45 60.38
N ARG A 375 -1.55 37.74 60.73
CA ARG A 375 -1.93 39.03 61.30
C ARG A 375 -1.12 39.28 62.58
N ASN A 376 -0.28 40.31 62.57
CA ASN A 376 0.49 40.69 63.73
C ASN A 376 -0.41 41.44 64.71
N ASN A 377 -0.97 40.70 65.68
CA ASN A 377 -1.84 41.25 66.71
C ASN A 377 -1.20 42.44 67.47
N ILE A 378 0.13 42.54 67.56
CA ILE A 378 0.79 43.67 68.25
C ILE A 378 0.61 44.98 67.48
N ILE A 379 0.68 44.95 66.15
CA ILE A 379 0.47 46.16 65.33
C ILE A 379 -0.98 46.62 65.45
N ASP A 380 -1.93 45.68 65.48
CA ASP A 380 -3.35 46.01 65.70
C ASP A 380 -3.58 46.73 67.04
N TRP A 381 -2.79 46.41 68.08
CA TRP A 381 -2.85 47.09 69.37
C TRP A 381 -2.19 48.47 69.41
N ILE A 382 -1.25 48.76 68.48
CA ILE A 382 -0.54 50.06 68.41
C ILE A 382 -1.30 51.08 67.55
N VAL A 383 -2.15 50.62 66.64
CA VAL A 383 -2.94 51.47 65.72
C VAL A 383 -4.31 51.86 66.30
N ILE A 384 -4.67 51.31 67.46
CA ILE A 384 -5.81 51.75 68.30
C ILE A 384 -5.30 52.78 69.31
#